data_AF-A0A947Y789-F1
#
_entry.id   AF-A0A947Y789-F1
#
_cell.length_a   1.000
_cell.length_b   1.000
_cell.length_c   1.000
_cell.angle_alpha   90.00
_cell.angle_beta   90.00
_cell.angle_gamma   90.00
#
_symmetry.space_group_name_H-M   'P 1'
#
loop_
_entity.id
_entity.type
_entity.pdbx_description
1 polymer ?
#
loop_
_entity_poly.entity_id
_entity_poly.type
_entity_poly.pdbx_seq_one_letter_code
_entity_poly.pdbx_strand_id
1 'polypeptide(L)'
;QEFKGRMFKNSLKGLLPLSMIPVIIKLSGVEPEKKVDYISREERNKLVHLLKELELTPTGLLGFKWSVVTNGGVALKEVNPNTMGSKKIENLYFAGEILDLDGPSGGYNLQECWSTGYLAGQSVIKNTNQA
;
A
#
# COMPACT_ATOMS: atom_id res chain seq x y z
N GLN A 1 -20.32 9.67 -30.14
CA GLN A 1 -20.48 10.94 -30.90
C GLN A 1 -19.65 12.09 -30.31
N GLU A 2 -19.36 12.12 -29.00
CA GLU A 2 -18.70 13.25 -28.30
C GLU A 2 -17.29 13.66 -28.82
N PHE A 3 -16.47 12.70 -29.26
CA PHE A 3 -15.07 12.95 -29.65
C PHE A 3 -14.84 12.96 -31.17
N LYS A 4 -15.91 12.86 -31.96
CA LYS A 4 -15.84 12.84 -33.44
C LYS A 4 -15.16 14.11 -33.95
N GLY A 5 -14.21 13.99 -34.86
CA GLY A 5 -13.45 15.11 -35.45
C GLY A 5 -12.41 15.77 -34.54
N ARG A 6 -12.34 15.41 -33.25
CA ARG A 6 -11.34 15.97 -32.32
C ARG A 6 -9.97 15.30 -32.53
N MET A 7 -8.91 16.02 -32.20
CA MET A 7 -7.56 15.45 -32.12
C MET A 7 -7.49 14.46 -30.95
N PHE A 8 -6.74 13.38 -31.12
CA PHE A 8 -6.55 12.33 -30.13
C PHE A 8 -6.13 12.88 -28.77
N LYS A 9 -5.12 13.76 -28.72
CA LYS A 9 -4.64 14.38 -27.48
C LYS A 9 -5.72 15.10 -26.67
N ASN A 10 -6.72 15.67 -27.35
CA ASN A 10 -7.80 16.42 -26.72
C ASN A 10 -8.94 15.51 -26.25
N SER A 11 -9.05 14.30 -26.79
CA SER A 11 -10.06 13.33 -26.39
C SER A 11 -9.78 12.69 -25.02
N LEU A 12 -8.51 12.68 -24.59
CA LEU A 12 -8.08 12.04 -23.34
C LEU A 12 -8.39 12.88 -22.09
N LYS A 13 -8.74 14.17 -22.21
CA LYS A 13 -8.97 15.08 -21.08
C LYS A 13 -10.12 14.66 -20.16
N GLY A 14 -11.12 13.94 -20.68
CA GLY A 14 -12.22 13.39 -19.90
C GLY A 14 -11.92 12.03 -19.27
N LEU A 15 -10.78 11.41 -19.62
CA LEU A 15 -10.42 10.05 -19.20
C LEU A 15 -9.24 10.05 -18.22
N LEU A 16 -8.32 11.00 -18.34
CA LEU A 16 -7.04 11.00 -17.64
C LEU A 16 -6.75 12.33 -16.94
N PRO A 17 -6.03 12.33 -15.81
CA PRO A 17 -5.41 13.53 -15.27
C PRO A 17 -4.52 14.22 -16.30
N LEU A 18 -4.51 15.56 -16.33
CA LEU A 18 -3.77 16.34 -17.32
C LEU A 18 -2.28 16.00 -17.39
N SER A 19 -1.66 15.67 -16.26
CA SER A 19 -0.25 15.29 -16.16
C SER A 19 0.06 13.91 -16.77
N MET A 20 -0.92 13.01 -16.86
CA MET A 20 -0.74 11.67 -17.43
C MET A 20 -0.88 11.65 -18.95
N ILE A 21 -1.60 12.61 -19.54
CA ILE A 21 -1.88 12.63 -20.99
C ILE A 21 -0.60 12.58 -21.84
N PRO A 22 0.45 13.38 -21.59
CA PRO A 22 1.69 13.31 -22.38
C PRO A 22 2.37 11.94 -22.29
N VAL A 23 2.33 11.31 -21.12
CA VAL A 23 2.94 9.98 -20.88
C VAL A 23 2.17 8.92 -21.67
N ILE A 24 0.85 8.91 -21.58
CA ILE A 24 0.01 7.92 -22.29
C ILE A 24 0.08 8.10 -23.80
N ILE A 25 0.09 9.33 -24.31
CA ILE A 25 0.28 9.59 -25.75
C ILE A 25 1.61 8.98 -26.21
N LYS A 26 2.70 9.28 -25.50
CA LYS A 26 4.04 8.76 -25.81
C LYS A 26 4.06 7.23 -25.80
N LEU A 27 3.51 6.59 -24.77
CA LEU A 27 3.52 5.14 -24.62
C LEU A 27 2.56 4.43 -25.60
N SER A 28 1.46 5.07 -25.99
CA SER A 28 0.49 4.49 -26.93
C SER A 28 1.00 4.38 -28.37
N GLY A 29 2.00 5.19 -28.73
CA GLY A 29 2.50 5.31 -30.10
C GLY A 29 1.53 5.98 -31.09
N VAL A 30 0.37 6.46 -30.62
CA VAL A 30 -0.63 7.14 -31.47
C VAL A 30 -0.25 8.62 -31.61
N GLU A 31 -0.26 9.10 -32.85
CA GLU A 31 0.06 10.50 -33.14
C GLU A 31 -0.93 11.46 -32.43
N PRO A 32 -0.44 12.46 -31.68
CA PRO A 32 -1.28 13.34 -30.86
C PRO A 32 -2.35 14.11 -31.64
N GLU A 33 -2.02 14.56 -32.86
CA GLU A 33 -2.88 15.37 -33.71
C GLU A 33 -3.84 14.53 -34.57
N LYS A 34 -3.66 13.20 -34.60
CA LYS A 34 -4.52 12.29 -35.35
C LYS A 34 -5.97 12.47 -34.91
N LYS A 35 -6.88 12.67 -35.88
CA LYS A 35 -8.30 12.76 -35.53
C LYS A 35 -8.78 11.40 -35.02
N VAL A 36 -9.62 11.43 -34.00
CA VAL A 36 -10.18 10.23 -33.35
C VAL A 36 -10.84 9.28 -34.36
N ASP A 37 -11.44 9.83 -35.41
CA ASP A 37 -12.12 9.07 -36.47
C ASP A 37 -11.18 8.15 -37.26
N TYR A 38 -9.88 8.47 -37.32
CA TYR A 38 -8.88 7.69 -38.05
C TYR A 38 -8.09 6.73 -37.15
N ILE A 39 -8.38 6.71 -35.84
CA ILE A 39 -7.72 5.77 -34.93
C ILE A 39 -8.20 4.35 -35.26
N SER A 40 -7.25 3.48 -35.58
CA SER A 40 -7.51 2.10 -35.98
C SER A 40 -8.01 1.28 -34.79
N ARG A 41 -8.61 0.11 -35.08
CA ARG A 41 -8.99 -0.84 -34.04
C ARG A 41 -7.77 -1.31 -33.23
N GLU A 42 -6.63 -1.50 -33.89
CA GLU A 42 -5.40 -1.92 -33.26
C GLU A 42 -4.86 -0.85 -32.30
N GLU A 43 -4.81 0.41 -32.73
CA GLU A 43 -4.40 1.54 -31.88
C GLU A 43 -5.32 1.70 -30.67
N ARG A 44 -6.64 1.54 -30.85
CA ARG A 44 -7.59 1.54 -29.74
C ARG A 44 -7.32 0.39 -28.77
N ASN A 45 -7.08 -0.82 -29.26
CA ASN A 45 -6.79 -1.97 -28.41
C ASN A 45 -5.48 -1.78 -27.63
N LYS A 46 -4.43 -1.24 -28.26
CA LYS A 46 -3.17 -0.89 -27.60
C LYS A 46 -3.38 0.14 -26.50
N LEU A 47 -4.17 1.19 -26.77
CA LEU A 47 -4.51 2.19 -25.76
C LEU A 47 -5.29 1.58 -24.59
N VAL A 48 -6.26 0.71 -24.84
CA VAL A 48 -7.02 0.03 -23.78
C VAL A 48 -6.11 -0.82 -22.91
N HIS A 49 -5.23 -1.62 -23.53
CA HIS A 49 -4.27 -2.44 -22.79
C HIS A 49 -3.33 -1.57 -21.96
N LEU A 50 -2.72 -0.53 -22.56
CA LEU A 50 -1.87 0.43 -21.86
C LEU A 50 -2.55 1.08 -20.64
N LEU A 51 -3.83 1.43 -20.74
CA LEU A 51 -4.58 2.07 -19.66
C LEU A 51 -5.03 1.10 -18.56
N LYS A 52 -5.21 -0.18 -18.89
CA LYS A 52 -5.65 -1.20 -17.95
C LYS A 52 -4.50 -2.00 -17.34
N GLU A 53 -3.34 -1.97 -17.97
CA GLU A 53 -2.17 -2.75 -17.65
C GLU A 53 -0.91 -1.91 -17.90
N LEU A 54 -0.84 -0.74 -17.25
CA LEU A 54 0.35 0.11 -17.30
C LEU A 54 1.47 -0.56 -16.50
N GLU A 55 2.41 -1.18 -17.20
CA GLU A 55 3.56 -1.83 -16.58
C GLU A 55 4.53 -0.79 -16.00
N LEU A 56 4.86 -0.97 -14.72
CA LEU A 56 5.84 -0.17 -13.99
C LEU A 56 6.79 -1.12 -13.28
N THR A 57 8.09 -0.91 -13.44
CA THR A 57 9.12 -1.69 -12.74
C THR A 57 9.58 -0.92 -11.50
N PRO A 58 9.29 -1.39 -10.28
CA PRO A 58 9.82 -0.77 -9.07
C PRO A 58 11.35 -0.89 -9.04
N THR A 59 12.06 0.23 -8.88
CA THR A 59 13.53 0.25 -8.85
C THR A 59 14.12 0.14 -7.44
N GLY A 60 13.28 0.18 -6.41
CA GLY A 60 13.69 0.10 -5.01
C GLY A 60 12.61 0.58 -4.05
N LEU A 61 12.90 0.48 -2.76
CA LEU A 61 12.06 0.99 -1.68
C LEU A 61 12.58 2.33 -1.17
N LEU A 62 11.71 3.16 -0.60
CA LEU A 62 12.08 4.48 -0.05
C LEU A 62 12.85 4.39 1.29
N GLY A 63 12.92 3.21 1.90
CA GLY A 63 13.59 2.96 3.18
C GLY A 63 12.83 3.44 4.42
N PHE A 64 13.39 3.19 5.61
CA PHE A 64 12.73 3.38 6.91
C PHE A 64 12.18 4.79 7.15
N LYS A 65 12.84 5.84 6.66
CA LYS A 65 12.37 7.23 6.82
C LYS A 65 10.96 7.44 6.26
N TRP A 66 10.58 6.68 5.24
CA TRP A 66 9.29 6.76 4.57
C TRP A 66 8.37 5.59 4.91
N SER A 67 8.86 4.60 5.67
CA SER A 67 8.05 3.50 6.17
C SER A 67 7.10 4.00 7.25
N VAL A 68 5.84 3.55 7.16
CA VAL A 68 4.80 3.87 8.15
C VAL A 68 4.76 2.84 9.28
N VAL A 69 5.20 1.61 8.98
CA VAL A 69 5.22 0.46 9.89
C VAL A 69 6.48 -0.35 9.62
N THR A 70 6.98 -1.02 10.65
CA THR A 70 8.09 -1.97 10.61
C THR A 70 7.55 -3.39 10.53
N ASN A 71 8.04 -4.18 9.57
CA ASN A 71 7.83 -5.63 9.55
C ASN A 71 9.04 -6.31 10.20
N GLY A 72 8.80 -7.29 11.06
CA GLY A 72 9.81 -7.87 11.95
C GLY A 72 9.68 -7.36 13.40
N GLY A 73 10.48 -7.92 14.31
CA GLY A 73 10.48 -7.51 15.71
C GLY A 73 10.81 -8.66 16.66
N VAL A 74 10.30 -8.57 17.89
CA VAL A 74 10.39 -9.65 18.87
C VAL A 74 9.52 -10.83 18.42
N ALA A 75 10.15 -11.99 18.25
CA ALA A 75 9.48 -13.17 17.73
C ALA A 75 8.30 -13.61 18.63
N LEU A 76 7.10 -13.70 18.06
CA LEU A 76 5.87 -14.05 18.78
C LEU A 76 5.94 -15.41 19.50
N LYS A 77 6.76 -16.34 18.99
CA LYS A 77 7.00 -17.64 19.65
C LYS A 77 7.57 -17.49 21.07
N GLU A 78 8.26 -16.40 21.35
CA GLU A 78 8.92 -16.10 22.63
C GLU A 78 8.05 -15.26 23.58
N VAL A 79 6.85 -14.87 23.12
CA VAL A 79 5.87 -14.10 23.88
C VAL A 79 4.67 -14.97 24.23
N ASN A 80 4.18 -14.87 25.45
CA ASN A 80 2.95 -15.56 25.86
C ASN A 80 1.74 -14.77 25.35
N PRO A 81 0.92 -15.33 24.44
CA PRO A 81 -0.20 -14.59 23.83
C PRO A 81 -1.30 -14.20 24.82
N ASN A 82 -1.38 -14.86 25.98
CA ASN A 82 -2.40 -14.57 26.99
C ASN A 82 -1.97 -13.51 28.00
N THR A 83 -0.68 -13.15 28.04
CA THR A 83 -0.16 -12.18 29.02
C THR A 83 0.71 -11.09 28.42
N MET A 84 1.16 -11.25 27.17
CA MET A 84 2.21 -10.47 26.53
C MET A 84 3.58 -10.51 27.24
N GLY A 85 3.76 -11.43 28.19
CA GLY A 85 5.01 -11.62 28.91
C GLY A 85 6.03 -12.42 28.10
N SER A 86 7.31 -12.15 28.32
CA SER A 86 8.42 -12.94 27.82
C SER A 86 8.36 -14.35 28.40
N LYS A 87 8.56 -15.37 27.54
CA LYS A 87 8.73 -16.76 27.97
C LYS A 87 10.13 -17.06 28.49
N LYS A 88 11.07 -16.13 28.35
CA LYS A 88 12.49 -16.31 28.71
C LYS A 88 12.92 -15.52 29.94
N ILE A 89 12.27 -14.39 30.19
CA ILE A 89 12.65 -13.44 31.25
C ILE A 89 11.40 -13.11 32.04
N GLU A 90 11.42 -13.38 33.33
CA GLU A 90 10.32 -13.03 34.23
C GLU A 90 10.17 -11.50 34.33
N ASN A 91 8.93 -11.03 34.52
CA ASN A 91 8.58 -9.60 34.65
C ASN A 91 8.97 -8.71 33.45
N LEU A 92 9.26 -9.30 32.28
CA LEU A 92 9.44 -8.58 31.02
C LEU A 92 8.22 -8.79 30.12
N TYR A 93 7.68 -7.70 29.56
CA TYR A 93 6.50 -7.72 28.69
C TYR A 93 6.75 -6.90 27.42
N PHE A 94 6.09 -7.27 26.33
CA PHE A 94 6.21 -6.60 25.03
C PHE A 94 4.83 -6.21 24.51
N ALA A 95 4.71 -5.03 23.92
CA ALA A 95 3.45 -4.55 23.35
C ALA A 95 3.72 -3.56 22.22
N GLY A 96 2.79 -3.51 21.27
CA GLY A 96 2.85 -2.68 20.07
C GLY A 96 3.89 -3.14 19.05
N GLU A 97 4.27 -2.21 18.18
CA GLU A 97 5.10 -2.42 16.98
C GLU A 97 6.51 -3.00 17.23
N ILE A 98 6.93 -3.16 18.50
CA ILE A 98 8.17 -3.89 18.81
C ILE A 98 8.02 -5.41 18.59
N LEU A 99 6.78 -5.91 18.60
CA LEU A 99 6.45 -7.30 18.30
C LEU A 99 6.60 -7.56 16.80
N ASP A 100 6.98 -8.79 16.45
CA ASP A 100 6.98 -9.27 15.06
C ASP A 100 5.53 -9.49 14.58
N LEU A 101 4.79 -8.39 14.46
CA LEU A 101 3.38 -8.34 14.14
C LEU A 101 3.05 -7.01 13.45
N ASP A 102 2.62 -7.08 12.20
CA ASP A 102 2.18 -5.93 11.41
C ASP A 102 0.90 -6.25 10.61
N GLY A 103 0.20 -5.20 10.21
CA GLY A 103 -1.02 -5.29 9.40
C GLY A 103 -1.10 -4.22 8.31
N PRO A 104 -2.09 -4.33 7.40
CA PRO A 104 -2.28 -3.33 6.34
C PRO A 104 -2.68 -1.96 6.92
N SER A 105 -2.58 -0.92 6.09
CA SER A 105 -3.15 0.40 6.43
C SER A 105 -4.66 0.30 6.66
N GLY A 106 -5.21 1.14 7.54
CA GLY A 106 -6.63 1.13 7.88
C GLY A 106 -6.93 0.99 9.38
N GLY A 107 -5.93 1.19 10.24
CA GLY A 107 -6.09 1.18 11.71
C GLY A 107 -5.68 -0.13 12.39
N TYR A 108 -5.28 -1.15 11.63
CA TYR A 108 -4.90 -2.47 12.18
C TYR A 108 -3.70 -2.39 13.14
N ASN A 109 -2.63 -1.68 12.76
CA ASN A 109 -1.46 -1.53 13.63
C ASN A 109 -1.77 -0.75 14.92
N LEU A 110 -2.67 0.24 14.85
CA LEU A 110 -3.13 0.94 16.05
C LEU A 110 -3.93 -0.01 16.96
N GLN A 111 -4.85 -0.78 16.39
CA GLN A 111 -5.62 -1.77 17.13
C GLN A 111 -4.74 -2.85 17.78
N GLU A 112 -3.68 -3.28 17.09
CA GLU A 112 -2.64 -4.15 17.63
C GLU A 112 -2.01 -3.51 18.87
N CYS A 113 -1.48 -2.29 18.75
CA CYS A 113 -0.86 -1.56 19.85
C CYS A 113 -1.78 -1.41 21.07
N TRP A 114 -3.07 -1.13 20.84
CA TRP A 114 -4.05 -0.99 21.93
C TRP A 114 -4.34 -2.33 22.60
N SER A 115 -4.51 -3.39 21.82
CA SER A 115 -4.88 -4.70 22.33
C SER A 115 -3.72 -5.34 23.11
N THR A 116 -2.50 -5.29 22.57
CA THR A 116 -1.30 -5.84 23.22
C THR A 116 -0.92 -5.00 24.43
N GLY A 117 -1.00 -3.68 24.34
CA GLY A 117 -0.76 -2.77 25.48
C GLY A 117 -1.72 -2.99 26.63
N TYR A 118 -3.03 -3.13 26.35
CA TYR A 118 -4.04 -3.41 27.37
C TYR A 118 -3.76 -4.74 28.08
N LEU A 119 -3.49 -5.81 27.32
CA LEU A 119 -3.26 -7.13 27.89
C LEU A 119 -1.97 -7.20 28.71
N ALA A 120 -0.88 -6.58 28.23
CA ALA A 120 0.37 -6.48 28.97
C ALA A 120 0.16 -5.77 30.31
N GLY A 121 -0.49 -4.60 30.29
CA GLY A 121 -0.75 -3.81 31.50
C GLY A 121 -1.59 -4.56 32.54
N GLN A 122 -2.65 -5.25 32.11
CA GLN A 122 -3.47 -6.09 33.00
C GLN A 122 -2.69 -7.27 33.60
N SER A 123 -1.77 -7.85 32.82
CA SER A 123 -1.01 -9.02 33.23
C SER A 123 0.09 -8.70 34.23
N VAL A 124 0.70 -7.51 34.13
CA VAL A 124 1.67 -7.00 35.11
C VAL A 124 1.01 -6.94 36.50
N ILE A 125 -0.17 -6.31 36.61
CA ILE A 125 -0.88 -6.14 37.89
C ILE A 125 -1.21 -7.50 38.52
N LYS A 126 -1.70 -8.46 37.73
CA LYS A 126 -2.03 -9.80 38.22
C LYS A 126 -0.81 -10.54 38.77
N ASN A 127 0.34 -10.45 38.09
CA ASN A 127 1.57 -11.07 38.57
C ASN A 127 2.09 -10.40 39.85
N THR A 128 2.02 -9.07 39.95
CA THR A 128 2.45 -8.36 41.18
C THR A 128 1.61 -8.74 42.40
N ASN A 129 0.31 -9.01 42.22
CA ASN A 129 -0.58 -9.42 43.31
C ASN A 129 -0.45 -10.90 43.68
N GLN A 130 0.30 -11.70 42.92
CA GLN A 130 0.53 -13.13 43.16
C GLN A 130 1.94 -13.44 43.69
N ALA A 131 2.85 -12.46 43.63
CA ALA A 131 4.19 -12.50 44.21
C ALA A 131 4.18 -12.02 45.67
#